data_AF-A0A9P0B4B2-F1
#
_entry.id   AF-A0A9P0B4B2-F1
#
_cell.length_a   1.000
_cell.length_b   1.000
_cell.length_c   1.000
_cell.angle_alpha   90.00
_cell.angle_beta   90.00
_cell.angle_gamma   90.00
#
_symmetry.space_group_name_H-M   'P 1'
#
loop_
_entity.id
_entity.type
_entity.pdbx_description
1 polymer ?
#
loop_
_entity_poly.entity_id
_entity_poly.type
_entity_poly.pdbx_seq_one_letter_code
_entity_poly.pdbx_strand_id
1 'polypeptide(L)'
;MSSLSDEQQWEEFKKTHNKNYDGGEEESKRFKIFQGTLRKIEEHQAKYDKGETTFTMGVNHFADLTPEEMKSRCGLKPQPKKD
;
A
#
# COMPACT_ATOMS: atom_id res chain seq x y z
N MET A 1 0.33 -7.35 -22.29
CA MET A 1 0.55 -7.46 -20.85
C MET A 1 -0.82 -7.36 -20.20
N SER A 2 -1.38 -8.47 -19.73
CA SER A 2 -2.70 -8.45 -19.10
C SER A 2 -2.61 -7.65 -17.81
N SER A 3 -3.24 -6.47 -17.77
CA SER A 3 -3.43 -5.75 -16.51
C SER A 3 -4.32 -6.62 -15.63
N LEU A 4 -3.78 -7.18 -14.56
CA LEU A 4 -4.59 -7.81 -13.53
C LEU A 4 -5.51 -6.73 -12.94
N SER A 5 -6.77 -7.07 -12.67
CA SER A 5 -7.66 -6.14 -11.97
C SER A 5 -7.22 -5.94 -10.53
N ASP A 6 -7.62 -4.82 -9.91
CA ASP A 6 -7.37 -4.55 -8.49
C ASP A 6 -7.75 -5.74 -7.59
N GLU A 7 -8.86 -6.41 -7.91
CA GLU A 7 -9.35 -7.60 -7.20
C GLU A 7 -8.38 -8.79 -7.35
N GLN A 8 -7.85 -9.03 -8.55
CA GLN A 8 -6.88 -10.10 -8.76
C GLN A 8 -5.56 -9.82 -8.03
N GLN A 9 -5.09 -8.57 -8.07
CA GLN A 9 -3.90 -8.14 -7.35
C GLN A 9 -4.12 -8.22 -5.83
N TRP A 10 -5.33 -7.97 -5.35
CA TRP A 10 -5.70 -8.11 -3.94
C TRP A 10 -5.66 -9.56 -3.48
N GLU A 11 -6.22 -10.49 -4.24
CA GLU A 11 -6.16 -11.91 -3.91
C GLU A 11 -4.70 -12.43 -3.93
N GLU A 12 -3.90 -12.01 -4.91
CA GLU A 12 -2.48 -12.36 -4.97
C GLU A 12 -1.70 -11.76 -3.79
N PHE A 13 -1.97 -10.51 -3.44
CA PHE A 13 -1.38 -9.84 -2.28
C PHE A 13 -1.70 -10.58 -0.97
N LYS A 14 -2.97 -10.93 -0.74
CA LYS A 14 -3.40 -11.68 0.44
C LYS A 14 -2.68 -13.02 0.52
N LYS A 15 -2.60 -13.75 -0.60
CA LYS A 15 -1.91 -15.05 -0.67
C LYS A 15 -0.41 -14.92 -0.45
N THR A 16 0.24 -13.94 -1.09
CA THR A 16 1.70 -13.75 -1.06
C THR A 16 2.18 -13.31 0.32
N HIS A 17 1.40 -12.48 1.02
CA HIS A 17 1.75 -11.96 2.34
C HIS A 17 0.99 -12.61 3.49
N ASN A 18 0.28 -13.72 3.22
CA ASN A 18 -0.51 -14.47 4.19
C ASN A 18 -1.43 -13.58 5.04
N LYS A 19 -2.14 -12.66 4.39
CA LYS A 19 -3.03 -11.71 5.05
C LYS A 19 -4.37 -12.37 5.36
N ASN A 20 -4.83 -12.16 6.59
CA ASN A 20 -6.13 -12.57 7.05
C ASN A 20 -6.72 -11.39 7.85
N TYR A 21 -7.99 -11.08 7.63
CA TYR A 21 -8.67 -9.91 8.19
C TYR A 21 -9.90 -10.37 8.97
N ASP A 22 -10.18 -9.73 10.10
CA ASP A 22 -11.27 -10.12 10.99
C ASP A 22 -12.60 -9.53 10.47
N GLY A 23 -13.11 -10.15 9.41
CA GLY A 23 -14.43 -9.87 8.84
C GLY A 23 -14.43 -8.92 7.63
N GLY A 24 -15.61 -8.82 7.00
CA GLY A 24 -15.77 -8.14 5.71
C GLY A 24 -15.59 -6.63 5.75
N GLU A 25 -15.86 -5.98 6.89
CA GLU A 25 -15.65 -4.53 7.03
C GLU A 25 -14.16 -4.18 7.04
N GLU A 26 -13.36 -4.93 7.81
CA GLU A 26 -11.91 -4.76 7.82
C GLU A 26 -11.32 -5.08 6.45
N GLU A 27 -11.74 -6.19 5.83
CA GLU A 27 -11.27 -6.55 4.49
C GLU A 27 -11.59 -5.45 3.46
N SER A 28 -12.80 -4.89 3.48
CA SER A 28 -13.17 -3.80 2.58
C SER A 28 -12.33 -2.53 2.83
N LYS A 29 -12.08 -2.19 4.10
CA LYS A 29 -11.21 -1.07 4.45
C LYS A 29 -9.78 -1.29 3.94
N ARG A 30 -9.22 -2.48 4.15
CA ARG A 30 -7.87 -2.86 3.74
C ARG A 30 -7.73 -2.89 2.22
N PHE A 31 -8.74 -3.39 1.51
CA PHE A 31 -8.80 -3.36 0.06
C PHE A 31 -8.80 -1.92 -0.48
N LYS A 32 -9.58 -1.00 0.10
CA LYS A 32 -9.55 0.42 -0.30
C LYS A 32 -8.17 1.06 -0.11
N ILE A 33 -7.47 0.71 0.97
CA ILE A 33 -6.09 1.19 1.20
C ILE A 33 -5.16 0.63 0.13
N PHE A 34 -5.27 -0.66 -0.16
CA PHE A 34 -4.50 -1.35 -1.20
C PHE A 34 -4.68 -0.71 -2.58
N GLN A 35 -5.91 -0.43 -3.00
CA GLN A 35 -6.19 0.29 -4.25
C GLN A 35 -5.50 1.66 -4.29
N GLY A 36 -5.49 2.37 -3.15
CA GLY A 36 -4.76 3.64 -3.03
C GLY A 36 -3.25 3.47 -3.20
N THR A 37 -2.68 2.36 -2.70
CA THR A 37 -1.26 2.03 -2.89
C THR A 37 -0.95 1.68 -4.35
N LEU A 38 -1.81 0.93 -5.04
CA LEU A 38 -1.64 0.62 -6.47
C LEU A 38 -1.56 1.88 -7.31
N ARG A 39 -2.50 2.81 -7.14
CA ARG A 39 -2.48 4.09 -7.86
C ARG A 39 -1.21 4.90 -7.60
N LYS A 40 -0.71 4.91 -6.36
CA LYS A 40 0.56 5.56 -6.03
C LYS A 40 1.75 4.92 -6.74
N ILE A 41 1.76 3.59 -6.85
CA ILE A 41 2.80 2.86 -7.60
C ILE A 41 2.72 3.22 -9.08
N GLU A 42 1.53 3.22 -9.67
CA GLU A 42 1.32 3.60 -11.07
C GLU A 42 1.75 5.03 -11.35
N GLU A 43 1.36 5.98 -10.49
CA GLU A 43 1.80 7.38 -10.57
C GLU A 43 3.31 7.50 -10.48
N HIS A 44 3.96 6.73 -9.59
CA HIS A 44 5.40 6.76 -9.44
C HIS A 44 6.12 6.12 -10.62
N GLN A 45 5.58 5.04 -11.19
CA GLN A 45 6.10 4.43 -12.41
C GLN A 45 6.03 5.42 -13.58
N ALA A 46 4.93 6.18 -13.72
CA ALA A 46 4.82 7.23 -14.72
C ALA A 46 5.84 8.36 -14.54
N LYS A 47 6.23 8.68 -13.30
CA LYS A 47 7.33 9.64 -13.02
C LYS A 47 8.70 9.04 -13.33
N TYR A 48 8.90 7.76 -13.05
CA TYR A 48 10.11 7.02 -13.38
C TYR A 48 10.33 6.98 -14.90
N ASP A 49 9.28 6.70 -15.67
CA ASP A 49 9.34 6.67 -17.13
C ASP A 49 9.66 8.05 -17.74
N LYS A 50 9.32 9.13 -17.03
CA LYS A 50 9.69 10.51 -17.37
C LYS A 50 11.11 10.90 -16.90
N GLY A 51 11.80 10.05 -16.15
CA GLY A 51 13.10 10.33 -15.55
C GLY A 51 13.04 11.29 -14.35
N GLU A 52 11.86 11.52 -13.76
CA GLU A 52 11.70 12.40 -12.59
C GLU A 52 12.05 11.70 -11.28
N THR A 53 12.06 10.36 -11.28
CA THR A 53 12.44 9.54 -10.12
C THR A 53 13.48 8.51 -10.54
N THR A 54 14.36 8.15 -9.61
CA THR A 54 15.50 7.22 -9.86
C THR A 54 15.26 5.81 -9.35
N PHE A 55 14.10 5.56 -8.73
CA PHE A 55 13.73 4.28 -8.15
C PHE A 55 12.33 3.89 -8.60
N THR A 56 11.99 2.62 -8.52
CA THR A 56 10.65 2.10 -8.78
C THR A 56 9.95 1.75 -7.48
N MET A 57 8.61 1.73 -7.51
CA MET A 57 7.79 1.28 -6.39
C MET A 57 7.11 -0.03 -6.77
N GLY A 58 6.77 -0.84 -5.77
CA GLY A 58 6.08 -2.10 -5.94
C GLY A 58 5.22 -2.44 -4.74
N VAL A 59 4.27 -3.36 -4.95
CA VAL A 59 3.42 -3.88 -3.89
C VAL A 59 4.28 -4.63 -2.87
N ASN A 60 4.13 -4.31 -1.59
CA ASN A 60 4.83 -4.96 -0.49
C ASN A 60 3.84 -5.26 0.65
N HIS A 61 4.29 -5.94 1.70
CA HIS A 61 3.45 -6.36 2.83
C HIS A 61 2.80 -5.22 3.65
N PHE A 62 3.15 -3.95 3.38
CA PHE A 62 2.54 -2.76 3.95
C PHE A 62 1.53 -2.08 3.01
N ALA A 63 1.24 -2.65 1.84
CA ALA A 63 0.37 -2.03 0.84
C ALA A 63 -1.08 -1.83 1.32
N ASP A 64 -1.50 -2.55 2.36
CA ASP A 64 -2.81 -2.46 3.03
C ASP A 64 -2.81 -1.56 4.28
N LEU A 65 -1.70 -0.88 4.58
CA LEU A 65 -1.57 0.01 5.74
C LEU A 65 -1.60 1.47 5.32
N THR A 66 -2.26 2.30 6.13
CA THR A 66 -2.14 3.75 5.95
C THR A 66 -0.75 4.24 6.42
N PRO A 67 -0.28 5.39 5.92
CA PRO A 67 0.95 6.01 6.43
C PRO A 67 0.92 6.26 7.94
N GLU A 68 -0.27 6.49 8.51
CA GLU A 68 -0.47 6.69 9.95
C GLU A 68 -0.31 5.38 10.72
N GLU A 69 -0.89 4.29 10.23
CA GLU A 69 -0.71 2.95 10.80
C GLU A 69 0.75 2.49 10.71
N MET A 70 1.42 2.79 9.60
CA MET A 70 2.85 2.51 9.43
C MET A 70 3.70 3.28 10.45
N LYS A 71 3.40 4.58 10.66
CA LYS A 71 4.10 5.41 11.66
C LYS A 71 3.92 4.89 13.07
N SER A 72 2.75 4.38 13.43
CA SER A 72 2.51 3.82 14.77
C SER A 72 3.28 2.51 15.01
N ARG A 73 3.67 1.79 13.96
CA ARG A 73 4.47 0.55 14.06
C ARG A 73 5.97 0.81 14.08
N CYS A 74 6.44 1.87 13.45
CA CYS A 74 7.82 2.32 13.62
C CYS A 74 7.95 2.89 15.03
N GLY A 75 8.85 2.36 15.85
CA GLY A 75 9.11 2.80 17.24
C GLY A 75 9.63 4.24 17.38
N LEU A 76 9.37 5.10 16.41
CA LEU A 76 9.57 6.55 16.46
C LEU A 76 8.67 7.08 17.57
N LYS A 77 9.28 7.49 18.68
CA LYS A 77 8.57 8.20 19.75
C LYS A 77 7.85 9.40 19.13
N PRO A 78 6.57 9.64 19.46
CA PRO A 78 5.87 10.82 18.96
C PRO A 78 6.68 12.05 19.34
N GLN A 79 6.96 12.90 18.36
CA GLN A 79 7.64 14.17 18.59
C GLN A 79 6.70 15.02 19.45
N PRO A 80 7.16 15.61 20.57
CA PRO A 80 6.30 16.49 21.36
C PRO A 80 5.83 17.65 20.48
N LYS A 81 4.51 17.86 20.41
CA LYS A 81 3.94 19.07 19.82
C LYS A 81 4.55 20.25 20.57
N LYS A 82 5.29 21.11 19.86
CA LYS A 82 5.59 22.45 20.38
C LYS A 82 4.33 23.28 20.16
N ASP A 83 3.69 23.65 21.27
CA ASP A 83 2.63 24.65 21.33
C ASP A 83 3.12 26.03 20.85
#